data_AF-A0AAW1GI77-F1
#
_entry.id   AF-A0AAW1GI77-F1
#
_cell.length_a   1.000
_cell.length_b   1.000
_cell.length_c   1.000
_cell.angle_alpha   90.00
_cell.angle_beta   90.00
_cell.angle_gamma   90.00
#
_symmetry.space_group_name_H-M   'P 1'
#
loop_
_entity.id
_entity.type
_entity.pdbx_description
1 polymer ?
#
loop_
_entity_poly.entity_id
_entity_poly.type
_entity_poly.pdbx_seq_one_letter_code
_entity_poly.pdbx_strand_id
1 'polypeptide(L)'
;MNNRFLAKFGAWLQEEIKFPEVVLRCIPGPSSTSEGRPSKDFKDASVVIKRRKTEQLRKEKSTAELAFATSMKLRESGDPAGAQLLEEMTTTTPSRSKRILTRWRSPHNEQSSYSLEEAVALLISANLTKTQYNTLRSGANQH
;
A
#
# COMPACT_ATOMS: atom_id res chain seq x y z
N MET A 1 -10.41 37.35 -46.15
CA MET A 1 -11.01 36.36 -45.24
C MET A 1 -12.52 36.51 -45.31
N ASN A 2 -13.23 35.53 -45.86
CA ASN A 2 -14.66 35.65 -46.16
C ASN A 2 -15.49 35.54 -44.88
N ASN A 3 -16.00 36.66 -44.39
CA ASN A 3 -16.92 36.78 -43.25
C ASN A 3 -18.34 36.28 -43.56
N ARG A 4 -18.47 35.22 -44.36
CA ARG A 4 -19.76 34.60 -44.72
C ARG A 4 -20.53 34.13 -43.49
N PHE A 5 -19.83 33.68 -42.46
CA PHE A 5 -20.42 33.25 -41.20
C PHE A 5 -21.06 34.43 -40.46
N LEU A 6 -20.33 35.53 -40.27
CA LEU A 6 -20.84 36.72 -39.58
C LEU A 6 -21.97 37.39 -40.35
N ALA A 7 -21.92 37.37 -41.69
CA ALA A 7 -23.02 37.87 -42.52
C ALA A 7 -24.28 37.00 -42.39
N LYS A 8 -24.14 35.66 -42.28
CA LYS A 8 -25.28 34.73 -42.19
C LYS A 8 -25.90 34.69 -40.80
N PHE A 9 -25.09 34.79 -39.75
CA PHE A 9 -25.52 34.61 -38.36
C PHE A 9 -25.44 35.89 -37.52
N GLY A 10 -25.18 37.03 -38.15
CA GLY A 10 -25.06 38.32 -37.46
C GLY A 10 -26.32 38.69 -36.67
N ALA A 11 -27.51 38.44 -37.24
CA ALA A 11 -28.78 38.68 -36.54
C ALA A 11 -28.91 37.83 -35.27
N TRP A 12 -28.58 36.53 -35.37
CA TRP A 12 -28.63 35.61 -34.23
C TRP A 12 -27.64 35.99 -33.11
N LEU A 13 -26.48 36.55 -33.47
CA LEU A 13 -25.47 37.01 -32.50
C LEU A 13 -25.87 38.31 -31.79
N GLN A 14 -26.80 39.08 -32.35
CA GLN A 14 -27.28 40.36 -31.80
C GLN A 14 -28.62 40.24 -31.08
N GLU A 15 -29.25 39.06 -31.09
CA GLU A 15 -30.47 38.81 -30.33
C GLU A 15 -30.16 38.66 -28.84
N GLU A 16 -30.86 39.43 -28.01
CA GLU A 16 -30.81 39.25 -26.56
C GLU A 16 -31.48 37.94 -26.17
N ILE A 17 -30.66 36.97 -25.75
CA ILE A 17 -31.15 35.70 -25.21
C ILE A 17 -31.76 35.95 -23.83
N LYS A 18 -33.09 36.02 -23.77
CA LYS A 18 -33.83 36.10 -22.50
C LYS A 18 -34.09 34.69 -21.98
N PHE A 19 -33.40 34.32 -20.91
CA PHE A 19 -33.67 33.08 -20.21
C PHE A 19 -34.88 33.26 -19.29
N PRO A 20 -35.83 32.30 -19.26
CA PRO A 20 -36.91 32.31 -18.29
C PRO A 20 -36.33 32.37 -16.86
N GLU A 21 -36.93 33.19 -16.01
CA GLU A 21 -36.48 33.40 -14.62
C GLU A 21 -36.39 32.08 -13.82
N VAL A 22 -37.18 31.08 -14.20
CA VAL A 22 -37.16 29.72 -13.67
C VAL A 22 -35.79 29.04 -13.84
N VAL A 23 -35.09 29.29 -14.95
CA VAL A 23 -33.75 28.74 -15.22
C VAL A 23 -32.69 29.42 -14.34
N LEU A 24 -32.88 30.71 -14.04
CA LEU A 24 -31.98 31.46 -13.14
C LEU A 24 -32.13 31.01 -11.67
N ARG A 25 -33.31 30.53 -11.26
CA ARG A 25 -33.54 29.94 -9.93
C ARG A 25 -32.90 28.55 -9.77
N CYS A 26 -32.52 27.89 -10.86
CA CYS A 26 -31.76 26.65 -10.84
C CYS A 26 -30.24 26.88 -10.72
N ILE A 27 -29.78 28.13 -10.71
CA ILE A 27 -28.39 28.47 -10.40
C ILE A 27 -28.29 28.53 -8.88
N PRO A 28 -27.60 27.59 -8.23
CA PRO A 28 -27.41 27.65 -6.79
C PRO A 28 -26.66 28.95 -6.46
N GLY A 29 -27.25 29.80 -5.62
CA GLY A 29 -26.50 30.86 -4.95
C GLY A 29 -25.44 30.24 -4.02
N PRO A 30 -24.51 31.02 -3.46
CA PRO A 30 -23.51 30.52 -2.52
C PRO A 30 -24.16 30.12 -1.19
N SER A 31 -24.89 29.01 -1.20
CA SER A 31 -25.33 28.30 0.00
C SER A 31 -24.18 27.41 0.45
N SER A 32 -23.79 27.54 1.71
CA SER A 32 -22.64 26.86 2.33
C SER A 32 -22.86 25.38 2.60
N THR A 33 -23.86 24.75 1.97
CA THR A 33 -24.11 23.31 2.05
C THR A 33 -23.46 22.64 0.85
N SER A 34 -22.48 21.77 1.09
CA SER A 34 -21.61 21.19 0.06
C SER A 34 -22.39 20.49 -1.04
N GLU A 35 -22.68 21.20 -2.12
CA GLU A 35 -23.23 20.64 -3.34
C GLU A 35 -22.12 19.90 -4.07
N GLY A 36 -22.05 18.59 -3.82
CA GLY A 36 -21.08 17.72 -4.45
C GLY A 36 -21.45 16.26 -4.27
N ARG A 37 -20.84 15.39 -5.09
CA ARG A 37 -20.94 13.94 -4.91
C ARG A 37 -20.46 13.58 -3.49
N PRO A 38 -21.19 12.74 -2.75
CA PRO A 38 -20.78 12.28 -1.43
C PRO A 38 -19.34 11.72 -1.49
N SER A 39 -18.48 12.23 -0.62
CA SER A 39 -17.11 11.71 -0.50
C SER A 39 -17.19 10.30 0.08
N LYS A 40 -16.67 9.32 -0.67
CA LYS A 40 -16.53 7.95 -0.16
C LYS A 40 -15.55 7.92 1.00
N ASP A 41 -15.79 7.07 1.98
CA ASP A 41 -14.83 6.83 3.06
C ASP A 41 -13.47 6.35 2.53
N PHE A 42 -12.41 6.63 3.29
CA PHE A 42 -11.05 6.28 2.88
C PHE A 42 -10.86 4.76 2.71
N LYS A 43 -11.58 3.95 3.50
CA LYS A 43 -11.53 2.49 3.42
C LYS A 43 -12.12 1.97 2.11
N ASP A 44 -13.26 2.53 1.69
CA ASP A 44 -14.05 2.07 0.53
C ASP A 44 -13.71 2.78 -0.80
N ALA A 45 -12.85 3.80 -0.74
CA ALA A 45 -12.36 4.50 -1.92
C ALA A 45 -11.44 3.61 -2.79
N SER A 46 -11.38 3.88 -4.10
CA SER A 46 -10.41 3.23 -4.99
C SER A 46 -8.99 3.74 -4.72
N VAL A 47 -7.97 2.97 -5.14
CA VAL A 47 -6.55 3.33 -4.97
C VAL A 47 -6.24 4.72 -5.55
N VAL A 48 -6.81 5.05 -6.71
CA VAL A 48 -6.64 6.37 -7.37
C VAL A 48 -7.16 7.49 -6.47
N ILE A 49 -8.33 7.32 -5.86
CA ILE A 49 -8.92 8.30 -4.96
C ILE A 49 -8.11 8.40 -3.66
N LYS A 50 -7.69 7.27 -3.07
CA LYS A 50 -6.84 7.27 -1.86
C LYS A 50 -5.53 8.04 -2.11
N ARG A 51 -4.90 7.87 -3.28
CA ARG A 51 -3.67 8.57 -3.67
C ARG A 51 -3.86 10.09 -3.78
N ARG A 52 -5.02 10.53 -4.30
CA ARG A 52 -5.40 11.95 -4.36
C ARG A 52 -5.70 12.51 -2.97
N LYS A 53 -6.42 11.76 -2.13
CA LYS A 53 -6.71 12.16 -0.74
C LYS A 53 -5.45 12.33 0.10
N THR A 54 -4.42 11.50 -0.09
CA THR A 54 -3.14 11.60 0.62
C THR A 54 -2.11 12.48 -0.06
N GLU A 55 -2.46 13.17 -1.16
CA GLU A 55 -1.50 13.95 -1.93
C GLU A 55 -0.94 15.13 -1.14
N GLN A 56 -1.81 15.89 -0.46
CA GLN A 56 -1.40 17.02 0.36
C GLN A 56 -0.46 16.57 1.49
N LEU A 57 -0.83 15.52 2.22
CA LEU A 57 -0.03 14.96 3.30
C LEU A 57 1.37 14.51 2.84
N ARG A 58 1.48 13.94 1.64
CA ARG A 58 2.77 13.52 1.05
C ARG A 58 3.62 14.68 0.54
N LYS A 59 3.02 15.83 0.24
CA LYS A 59 3.75 17.04 -0.18
C LYS A 59 4.27 17.84 1.02
N GLU A 60 3.50 17.88 2.10
CA GLU A 60 3.80 18.74 3.25
C GLU A 60 4.76 18.09 4.26
N LYS A 61 4.76 16.76 4.36
CA LYS A 61 5.50 16.03 5.41
C LYS A 61 6.58 15.14 4.84
N SER A 62 7.65 14.98 5.61
CA SER A 62 8.73 14.06 5.27
C SER A 62 8.33 12.60 5.46
N THR A 63 9.03 11.70 4.78
CA THR A 63 8.80 10.25 4.91
C THR A 63 9.02 9.75 6.34
N ALA A 64 9.99 10.31 7.06
CA ALA A 64 10.29 9.96 8.44
C ALA A 64 9.15 10.37 9.40
N GLU A 65 8.61 11.59 9.26
CA GLU A 65 7.47 12.05 10.07
C GLU A 65 6.22 11.20 9.82
N LEU A 66 5.95 10.85 8.55
CA LEU A 66 4.82 10.00 8.19
C LEU A 66 4.95 8.58 8.72
N ALA A 67 6.17 8.02 8.69
CA ALA A 67 6.44 6.71 9.28
C ALA A 67 6.22 6.71 10.80
N PHE A 68 6.73 7.72 11.50
CA PHE A 68 6.54 7.86 12.95
C PHE A 68 5.07 8.07 13.33
N ALA A 69 4.35 8.94 12.61
CA ALA A 69 2.93 9.14 12.83
C ALA A 69 2.12 7.84 12.63
N THR A 70 2.52 7.02 11.64
CA THR A 70 1.90 5.72 11.39
C THR A 70 2.22 4.72 12.49
N SER A 71 3.46 4.64 12.98
CA SER A 71 3.82 3.73 14.09
C SER A 71 3.06 4.08 15.37
N MET A 72 2.88 5.37 15.66
CA MET A 72 2.05 5.83 16.78
C MET A 72 0.59 5.42 16.63
N LYS A 73 0.00 5.58 15.43
CA LYS A 73 -1.38 5.14 15.18
C LYS A 73 -1.56 3.63 15.27
N LEU A 74 -0.57 2.84 14.85
CA LEU A 74 -0.62 1.37 14.99
C LEU A 74 -0.63 0.95 16.46
N ARG A 75 0.22 1.57 17.29
CA ARG A 75 0.22 1.36 18.74
C ARG A 75 -1.12 1.73 19.38
N GLU A 76 -1.69 2.88 19.03
CA GLU A 76 -3.03 3.30 19.50
C GLU A 76 -4.13 2.32 19.09
N SER A 77 -4.03 1.73 17.89
CA SER A 77 -4.99 0.74 17.39
C SER A 77 -4.83 -0.66 18.00
N GLY A 78 -3.81 -0.87 18.85
CA GLY A 78 -3.56 -2.15 19.50
C GLY A 78 -2.66 -3.12 18.71
N ASP A 79 -1.95 -2.64 17.69
CA ASP A 79 -0.96 -3.43 16.92
C ASP A 79 0.48 -2.94 17.20
N PRO A 80 1.07 -3.31 18.34
CA PRO A 80 2.45 -2.94 18.66
C PRO A 80 3.46 -3.65 17.76
N ALA A 81 3.15 -4.86 17.28
CA ALA A 81 4.04 -5.64 16.43
C ALA A 81 4.20 -4.99 15.04
N GLY A 82 3.10 -4.52 14.43
CA GLY A 82 3.13 -3.75 13.20
C GLY A 82 3.90 -2.43 13.33
N ALA A 83 3.78 -1.75 14.47
CA ALA A 83 4.54 -0.54 14.75
C ALA A 83 6.05 -0.80 14.82
N GLN A 84 6.47 -1.87 15.52
CA GLN A 84 7.87 -2.29 15.57
C GLN A 84 8.40 -2.67 14.19
N LEU A 85 7.60 -3.39 13.39
CA LEU A 85 7.99 -3.76 12.03
C LEU A 85 8.24 -2.52 11.17
N LEU A 86 7.37 -1.51 11.27
CA LEU A 86 7.53 -0.26 10.53
C LEU A 86 8.81 0.47 10.94
N GLU A 87 9.07 0.59 12.24
CA GLU A 87 10.30 1.20 12.77
C GLU A 87 11.56 0.46 12.30
N GLU A 88 11.54 -0.87 12.29
CA GLU A 88 12.64 -1.70 11.80
C GLU A 88 12.89 -1.52 10.29
N MET A 89 11.83 -1.24 9.52
CA MET A 89 11.92 -0.97 8.09
C MET A 89 12.46 0.44 7.82
N THR A 90 12.15 1.43 8.66
CA THR A 90 12.46 2.85 8.40
C THR A 90 13.74 3.33 9.07
N THR A 91 14.07 2.83 10.26
CA THR A 91 15.13 3.39 11.13
C THR A 91 16.45 2.66 10.98
N THR A 92 16.46 1.33 10.85
CA THR A 92 17.70 0.54 10.96
C THR A 92 18.47 0.45 9.65
N THR A 93 17.83 0.02 8.56
CA THR A 93 18.48 -0.03 7.23
C THR A 93 17.44 -0.23 6.12
N PRO A 94 17.46 0.53 5.01
CA PRO A 94 16.51 0.34 3.91
C PRO A 94 16.59 -1.06 3.27
N SER A 95 17.70 -1.79 3.44
CA SER A 95 17.87 -3.18 2.98
C SER A 95 17.11 -4.21 3.84
N ARG A 96 16.78 -3.87 5.10
CA ARG A 96 16.09 -4.78 6.03
C ARG A 96 14.68 -5.11 5.56
N SER A 97 13.99 -4.14 4.97
CA SER A 97 12.68 -4.34 4.32
C SER A 97 12.71 -5.46 3.27
N LYS A 98 13.74 -5.49 2.41
CA LYS A 98 13.93 -6.52 1.40
C LYS A 98 14.16 -7.89 2.03
N ARG A 99 14.99 -7.98 3.07
CA ARG A 99 15.24 -9.24 3.79
C ARG A 99 13.97 -9.82 4.41
N ILE A 100 13.15 -8.97 5.03
CA ILE A 100 11.85 -9.36 5.60
C ILE A 100 10.94 -9.91 4.50
N LEU A 101 10.83 -9.19 3.37
CA LEU A 101 10.02 -9.63 2.24
C LEU A 101 10.52 -10.95 1.62
N THR A 102 11.82 -11.09 1.43
CA THR A 102 12.41 -12.34 0.91
C THR A 102 12.11 -13.49 1.85
N ARG A 103 12.35 -13.33 3.16
CA ARG A 103 12.10 -14.41 4.14
C ARG A 103 10.63 -14.79 4.23
N TRP A 104 9.71 -13.81 4.12
CA TRP A 104 8.28 -14.05 4.17
C TRP A 104 7.74 -14.74 2.90
N ARG A 105 8.28 -14.38 1.72
CA ARG A 105 7.88 -14.96 0.43
C ARG A 105 8.57 -16.27 0.12
N SER A 106 9.78 -16.47 0.63
CA SER A 106 10.44 -17.77 0.55
C SER A 106 9.53 -18.77 1.26
N PRO A 107 9.14 -19.88 0.61
CA PRO A 107 8.57 -20.99 1.36
C PRO A 107 9.55 -21.26 2.49
N HIS A 108 9.04 -21.48 3.71
CA HIS A 108 9.90 -21.97 4.77
C HIS A 108 10.66 -23.13 4.16
N ASN A 109 11.99 -23.00 4.10
CA ASN A 109 12.82 -24.18 4.00
C ASN A 109 12.59 -24.83 5.36
N GLU A 110 11.45 -25.51 5.51
CA GLU A 110 11.32 -26.58 6.46
C GLU A 110 12.60 -27.37 6.21
N GLN A 111 13.45 -27.49 7.22
CA GLN A 111 14.61 -28.35 7.12
C GLN A 111 14.06 -29.69 6.68
N SER A 112 14.18 -29.98 5.39
CA SER A 112 13.58 -31.16 4.81
C SER A 112 14.27 -32.30 5.53
N SER A 113 13.49 -33.19 6.12
CA SER A 113 14.04 -34.44 6.61
C SER A 113 14.86 -35.04 5.47
N TYR A 114 16.12 -35.38 5.74
CA TYR A 114 16.98 -35.99 4.72
C TYR A 114 16.25 -37.17 4.10
N SER A 115 16.31 -37.29 2.77
CA SER A 115 15.89 -38.53 2.13
C SER A 115 16.76 -39.69 2.63
N LEU A 116 16.28 -40.92 2.50
CA LEU A 116 17.03 -42.09 2.96
C LEU A 116 18.43 -42.16 2.31
N GLU A 117 18.51 -41.87 1.02
CA GLU A 117 19.76 -41.87 0.26
C GLU A 117 20.70 -40.75 0.71
N GLU A 118 20.18 -39.54 0.91
CA GLU A 118 20.96 -38.41 1.43
C GLU A 118 21.49 -38.68 2.84
N ALA A 119 20.68 -39.28 3.71
CA ALA A 119 21.08 -39.63 5.06
C ALA A 119 22.21 -40.68 5.06
N VAL A 120 22.11 -41.69 4.19
CA VAL A 120 23.17 -42.72 4.04
C VAL A 120 24.43 -42.10 3.45
N ALA A 121 24.31 -41.28 2.40
CA ALA A 121 25.44 -40.57 1.80
C ALA A 121 26.15 -39.66 2.81
N LEU A 122 25.39 -38.94 3.64
CA LEU A 122 25.91 -38.12 4.74
C LEU A 122 26.69 -38.99 5.74
N LEU A 123 26.13 -40.14 6.14
CA LEU A 123 26.78 -41.08 7.06
C LEU A 123 28.16 -41.53 6.56
N ILE A 124 28.23 -41.87 5.27
CA ILE A 124 29.46 -42.32 4.61
C ILE A 124 30.44 -41.16 4.47
N SER A 125 29.99 -40.00 4.00
CA SER A 125 30.83 -38.81 3.80
C SER A 125 31.45 -38.29 5.11
N ALA A 126 30.71 -38.40 6.20
CA ALA A 126 31.15 -38.01 7.53
C ALA A 126 31.94 -39.12 8.26
N ASN A 127 32.15 -40.28 7.62
CA ASN A 127 32.79 -41.46 8.21
C ASN A 127 32.22 -41.82 9.59
N LEU A 128 30.90 -41.68 9.75
CA LEU A 128 30.24 -41.97 11.02
C LEU A 128 30.03 -43.46 11.18
N THR A 129 30.52 -43.99 12.30
CA THR A 129 30.13 -45.33 12.75
C THR A 129 28.68 -45.32 13.24
N LYS A 130 28.03 -46.49 13.20
CA LYS A 130 26.63 -46.66 13.65
C LYS A 130 26.41 -46.15 15.08
N THR A 131 27.38 -46.35 15.97
CA THR A 131 27.32 -45.89 17.36
C THR A 131 27.35 -44.37 17.45
N GLN A 132 28.27 -43.71 16.75
CA GLN A 132 28.37 -42.25 16.68
C GLN A 132 27.09 -41.62 16.12
N TYR A 133 26.53 -42.19 15.06
CA TYR A 133 25.25 -41.75 14.52
C TYR A 133 24.11 -41.86 15.53
N ASN A 134 23.98 -43.01 16.22
CA ASN A 134 22.92 -43.21 17.20
C ASN A 134 23.04 -42.22 18.39
N THR A 135 24.25 -41.94 18.85
CA THR A 135 24.50 -40.94 19.89
C THR A 135 24.11 -39.54 19.41
N LEU A 136 24.52 -39.16 18.19
CA LEU A 136 24.21 -37.86 17.61
C LEU A 136 22.69 -37.68 17.40
N ARG A 137 22.02 -38.71 16.90
CA ARG A 137 20.56 -38.73 16.73
C ARG A 137 19.81 -38.63 18.05
N SER A 138 20.30 -39.31 19.09
CA SER A 138 19.68 -39.25 20.42
C SER A 138 19.82 -37.85 21.04
N GLY A 139 20.98 -37.20 20.88
CA GLY A 139 21.19 -35.83 21.35
C GLY A 139 20.37 -34.79 20.58
N ALA A 140 20.24 -34.94 19.26
CA ALA A 140 19.44 -34.03 18.43
C ALA A 140 17.93 -34.12 18.72
N ASN A 141 17.42 -35.26 19.20
CA ASN A 141 16.01 -35.43 19.55
C ASN A 141 15.65 -34.92 20.95
N GLN A 142 16.64 -34.57 21.79
CA GLN A 142 16.43 -34.09 23.16
C GLN A 142 16.34 -32.56 23.28
N HIS A 143 16.64 -31.83 22.21
CA HIS A 143 16.60 -30.37 22.11
C HIS A 143 15.67 -29.94 20.98
#